data_AF-A0A9P0H4J9-F1
#
_entry.id   AF-A0A9P0H4J9-F1
#
_cell.length_a   1.000
_cell.length_b   1.000
_cell.length_c   1.000
_cell.angle_alpha   90.00
_cell.angle_beta   90.00
_cell.angle_gamma   90.00
#
_symmetry.space_group_name_H-M   'P 1'
#
loop_
_entity.id
_entity.type
_entity.pdbx_description
1 polymer ?
#
loop_
_entity_poly.entity_id
_entity_poly.type
_entity_poly.pdbx_seq_one_letter_code
_entity_poly.pdbx_strand_id
1 'polypeptide(L)'
;MGDRKVYAQKFDRMSALYEEVVERLRKAYEKSSQNYNLRGRNVDLNAGDFVWKRTQVLCDASKNVSNKFAPLYENARYEANKAIYFTF
;
A
#
# COMPACT_ATOMS: atom_id res chain seq x y z
N MET A 1 -26.38 8.05 38.83
CA MET A 1 -27.03 7.39 37.67
C MET A 1 -26.40 7.95 36.39
N GLY A 2 -25.89 7.09 35.51
CA GLY A 2 -25.27 7.51 34.26
C GLY A 2 -26.32 8.07 33.29
N ASP A 3 -26.04 9.25 32.75
CA ASP A 3 -26.99 10.01 31.93
C ASP A 3 -27.16 9.35 30.54
N ARG A 4 -28.35 8.81 30.27
CA ARG A 4 -28.68 8.02 29.06
C ARG A 4 -28.35 8.74 27.76
N LYS A 5 -28.45 10.07 27.77
CA LYS A 5 -28.14 10.95 26.62
C LYS A 5 -26.66 10.93 26.25
N VAL A 6 -25.76 10.82 27.24
CA VAL A 6 -24.31 10.77 27.01
C VAL A 6 -23.91 9.45 26.34
N TYR A 7 -24.56 8.35 26.70
CA TYR A 7 -24.33 7.05 26.07
C TYR A 7 -24.80 7.00 24.63
N ALA A 8 -25.98 7.55 24.33
CA ALA A 8 -26.48 7.65 22.96
C ALA A 8 -25.51 8.45 22.06
N GLN A 9 -25.05 9.63 22.54
CA GLN A 9 -24.09 10.45 21.80
C GLN A 9 -22.73 9.76 21.56
N LYS A 10 -22.26 8.93 22.51
CA LYS A 10 -21.04 8.13 22.30
C LYS A 10 -21.25 7.05 21.24
N PHE A 11 -22.43 6.43 21.20
CA PHE A 11 -22.77 5.42 20.22
C PHE A 11 -22.82 6.00 18.80
N ASP A 12 -23.46 7.16 18.64
CA ASP A 12 -23.54 7.88 17.36
C ASP A 12 -22.15 8.33 16.84
N ARG A 13 -21.26 8.77 17.76
CA ARG A 13 -19.87 9.10 17.39
C ARG A 13 -19.08 7.86 16.98
N MET A 14 -19.38 6.71 17.59
CA MET A 14 -18.67 5.47 17.32
C MET A 14 -19.08 4.86 15.98
N SER A 15 -20.35 4.97 15.59
CA SER A 15 -20.81 4.58 14.24
C SER A 15 -20.18 5.47 13.17
N ALA A 16 -20.13 6.79 13.38
CA ALA A 16 -19.48 7.70 12.45
C ALA A 16 -17.97 7.42 12.27
N LEU A 17 -17.26 7.14 13.37
CA LEU A 17 -15.85 6.74 13.33
C LEU A 17 -15.65 5.40 12.60
N TYR A 18 -16.55 4.44 12.81
CA TYR A 18 -16.49 3.16 12.12
C TYR A 18 -16.63 3.32 10.61
N GLU A 19 -17.63 4.10 10.16
CA GLU A 19 -17.83 4.39 8.74
C GLU A 19 -16.61 5.09 8.13
N GLU A 20 -16.02 6.04 8.84
CA GLU A 20 -14.80 6.71 8.39
C GLU A 20 -13.63 5.75 8.24
N VAL A 21 -13.43 4.84 9.20
CA VAL A 21 -12.36 3.84 9.12
C VAL A 21 -12.58 2.89 7.94
N VAL A 22 -13.81 2.41 7.73
CA VAL A 22 -14.15 1.53 6.61
C VAL A 22 -13.86 2.23 5.28
N GLU A 23 -14.27 3.49 5.14
CA GLU A 23 -14.05 4.27 3.92
C GLU A 23 -12.54 4.50 3.65
N ARG A 24 -11.77 4.77 4.71
CA ARG A 24 -10.30 4.91 4.61
C ARG A 24 -9.63 3.61 4.19
N LEU A 25 -10.06 2.47 4.74
CA LEU A 25 -9.55 1.15 4.37
C LEU A 25 -9.87 0.82 2.91
N ARG A 26 -11.09 1.12 2.47
CA ARG A 26 -11.50 0.94 1.07
C ARG A 26 -10.64 1.77 0.12
N LYS A 27 -10.45 3.06 0.40
CA LYS A 27 -9.58 3.94 -0.40
C LYS A 27 -8.12 3.46 -0.42
N ALA A 28 -7.61 2.98 0.70
CA ALA A 28 -6.26 2.43 0.78
C ALA A 28 -6.13 1.17 -0.10
N TYR A 29 -7.13 0.28 -0.07
CA TYR A 29 -7.18 -0.90 -0.92
C TYR A 29 -7.24 -0.54 -2.41
N GLU A 30 -8.15 0.37 -2.81
CA GLU A 30 -8.27 0.83 -4.20
C GLU A 30 -6.96 1.45 -4.73
N LYS A 31 -6.29 2.27 -3.90
CA LYS A 31 -4.99 2.83 -4.26
C LYS A 31 -3.91 1.76 -4.38
N SER A 32 -3.92 0.75 -3.50
CA SER A 32 -2.96 -0.34 -3.55
C SER A 32 -3.17 -1.24 -4.77
N SER A 33 -4.43 -1.58 -5.07
CA SER A 33 -4.79 -2.45 -6.19
C SER A 33 -4.46 -1.82 -7.55
N GLN A 34 -4.71 -0.53 -7.74
CA GLN A 34 -4.28 0.18 -8.96
C GLN A 34 -2.77 0.07 -9.17
N ASN A 35 -1.98 0.25 -8.11
CA ASN A 35 -0.52 0.15 -8.19
C ASN A 35 -0.04 -1.28 -8.43
N TYR A 36 -0.68 -2.28 -7.80
CA TYR A 36 -0.31 -3.69 -7.95
C TYR A 36 -0.66 -4.20 -9.36
N ASN A 37 -1.84 -3.85 -9.87
CA ASN A 37 -2.29 -4.22 -11.21
C ASN A 37 -1.36 -3.67 -12.30
N LEU A 38 -0.83 -2.45 -12.12
CA LEU A 38 0.15 -1.85 -13.03
C LEU A 38 1.51 -2.57 -13.06
N ARG A 39 1.80 -3.48 -12.12
CA ARG A 39 3.02 -4.30 -12.13
C ARG A 39 2.92 -5.51 -13.06
N GLY A 40 1.71 -5.92 -13.45
CA GLY A 40 1.48 -7.00 -14.41
C GLY A 40 1.52 -6.48 -15.84
N ARG A 41 2.69 -6.07 -16.34
CA ARG A 41 2.87 -5.83 -17.78
C ARG A 41 3.39 -7.11 -18.42
N ASN A 42 2.71 -7.61 -19.45
CA ASN A 42 3.23 -8.70 -20.29
C ASN A 42 4.43 -8.14 -21.06
N VAL A 43 5.62 -8.28 -20.48
CA VAL A 43 6.90 -7.98 -21.11
C VAL A 43 7.67 -9.29 -21.09
N ASP A 44 8.07 -9.74 -22.26
CA ASP A 44 8.96 -10.89 -22.39
C ASP A 44 10.35 -10.46 -21.91
N LEU A 45 10.71 -10.85 -20.69
CA LEU A 45 12.00 -10.59 -20.08
C LEU A 45 12.80 -11.89 -20.02
N ASN A 46 14.06 -11.85 -20.41
CA ASN A 46 14.97 -12.98 -20.30
C ASN A 46 15.81 -12.87 -19.02
N ALA A 47 16.10 -14.01 -18.40
CA ALA A 47 16.95 -14.05 -17.22
C ALA A 47 18.30 -13.38 -17.52
N GLY A 48 18.66 -12.39 -16.71
CA GLY A 48 19.89 -11.63 -16.88
C GLY A 48 19.72 -10.24 -17.50
N ASP A 49 18.54 -9.91 -18.03
CA ASP A 49 18.24 -8.58 -18.55
C ASP A 49 18.27 -7.52 -17.43
N PHE A 50 18.74 -6.32 -17.76
CA PHE A 50 18.66 -5.17 -16.86
C PHE A 50 17.33 -4.46 -17.05
N VAL A 51 16.57 -4.35 -15.98
CA VAL A 51 15.26 -3.71 -15.97
C VAL A 51 15.23 -2.53 -15.02
N TRP A 52 14.62 -1.44 -15.47
CA TRP A 52 14.33 -0.30 -14.64
C TRP A 52 13.00 -0.51 -13.93
N LYS A 53 13.07 -0.76 -12.62
CA LYS A 53 11.89 -0.89 -11.77
C LYS A 53 11.58 0.45 -11.13
N ARG A 54 10.32 0.86 -11.19
CA ARG A 54 9.86 2.03 -10.42
C ARG A 54 9.90 1.73 -8.92
N THR A 55 10.65 2.52 -8.17
CA THR A 55 10.85 2.32 -6.74
C THR A 55 9.63 2.82 -5.96
N GLN A 56 9.20 2.05 -4.95
CA GLN A 56 8.17 2.46 -4.00
C GLN A 56 8.68 2.22 -2.59
N VAL A 57 9.53 3.13 -2.11
CA VAL A 57 10.11 3.06 -0.78
C VAL A 57 9.09 3.58 0.24
N LEU A 58 8.88 2.82 1.31
CA LEU A 58 8.13 3.32 2.46
C LEU A 58 9.05 4.19 3.31
N CYS A 59 8.56 5.34 3.75
CA CYS A 59 9.30 6.17 4.70
C CYS A 59 9.48 5.39 6.00
N ASP A 60 10.71 5.33 6.50
CA ASP A 60 11.04 4.69 7.77
C ASP A 60 11.89 5.66 8.59
N ALA A 61 11.27 6.24 9.60
CA ALA A 61 11.92 7.19 10.50
C ALA A 61 13.05 6.54 11.30
N SER A 62 12.94 5.25 11.64
CA SER A 62 13.97 4.55 12.40
C SER A 62 15.28 4.38 11.61
N LYS A 63 15.18 4.37 10.28
CA LYS A 63 16.31 4.23 9.35
C LYS A 63 16.68 5.54 8.65
N ASN A 64 16.07 6.67 9.03
CA ASN A 64 16.20 7.96 8.34
C ASN A 64 15.93 7.86 6.83
N VAL A 65 15.03 6.97 6.42
CA VAL A 65 14.67 6.78 5.00
C VAL A 65 13.44 7.63 4.69
N SER A 66 13.57 8.55 3.74
CA SER A 66 12.47 9.36 3.22
C SER A 66 12.25 9.05 1.75
N ASN A 67 11.01 8.70 1.39
CA ASN A 67 10.61 8.43 0.01
C ASN A 67 10.79 9.64 -0.92
N LYS A 68 10.87 10.87 -0.37
CA LYS A 68 11.12 12.08 -1.18
C LYS A 68 12.52 12.11 -1.80
N PHE A 69 13.48 11.46 -1.15
CA PHE A 69 14.87 11.40 -1.61
C PHE A 69 15.19 10.05 -2.26
N ALA A 70 14.23 9.13 -2.33
CA ALA A 70 14.43 7.85 -2.98
C ALA A 70 14.49 8.03 -4.51
N PRO A 71 15.37 7.30 -5.21
CA PRO A 71 15.43 7.33 -6.67
C PRO A 71 14.11 6.79 -7.25
N LEU A 72 13.56 7.49 -8.25
CA LEU A 72 12.28 7.13 -8.86
C LEU A 72 12.33 5.76 -9.55
N TYR A 73 13.50 5.40 -10.10
CA TYR A 73 13.76 4.10 -10.72
C TYR A 73 15.07 3.52 -10.19
N GLU A 74 15.09 2.22 -10.00
CA GLU A 74 16.26 1.44 -9.62
C GLU A 74 16.53 0.40 -10.70
N ASN A 75 17.81 0.23 -11.04
CA ASN A 75 18.25 -0.80 -11.98
C ASN A 75 18.31 -2.14 -11.24
N ALA A 76 17.54 -3.11 -11.71
CA ALA A 76 17.54 -4.46 -11.17
C ALA A 76 17.81 -5.46 -12.30
N ARG A 77 18.52 -6.54 -11.97
CA ARG A 77 18.67 -7.65 -12.89
C ARG A 77 17.44 -8.56 -12.81
N TYR A 78 16.85 -8.91 -13.94
CA TYR A 78 15.73 -9.82 -13.98
C TYR A 78 16.19 -11.26 -13.71
N GLU A 79 15.55 -11.91 -12.76
CA GLU A 79 15.75 -13.33 -12.43
C GLU A 79 14.46 -14.09 -12.76
N ALA A 80 14.52 -15.04 -13.69
CA ALA A 80 13.35 -15.81 -14.15
C ALA A 80 12.73 -16.72 -13.08
N ASN A 81 13.38 -16.91 -11.93
CA ASN A 81 13.00 -17.88 -10.89
C ASN A 81 12.23 -17.30 -9.71
N LYS A 82 11.25 -16.43 -9.98
CA LYS A 82 10.17 -16.16 -9.01
C LYS A 82 8.86 -16.06 -9.76
N ALA A 83 8.12 -17.16 -9.79
CA ALA A 83 6.68 -17.08 -9.94
C ALA A 83 6.17 -16.09 -8.88
N ILE A 84 5.59 -14.98 -9.33
CA ILE A 84 5.09 -13.91 -8.46
C ILE A 84 3.78 -14.41 -7.82
N TYR A 85 3.88 -15.37 -6.90
CA TYR A 85 2.82 -15.67 -5.95
C TYR A 85 3.18 -15.00 -4.63
N PHE A 86 2.69 -13.77 -4.45
CA PHE A 86 2.64 -13.13 -3.14
C PHE A 86 1.42 -13.70 -2.41
N THR A 87 1.60 -14.78 -1.65
CA THR A 87 0.59 -15.24 -0.68
C THR A 87 0.60 -14.30 0.53
N PHE A 88 -0.62 -13.96 0.96
CA PHE A 88 -1.00 -12.95 1.96
C PHE A 88 -0.27 -13.04 3.30
#